data_AF-A0A5J6SRC1-F1
#
_entry.id   AF-A0A5J6SRC1-F1
#
_cell.length_a   1.000
_cell.length_b   1.000
_cell.length_c   1.000
_cell.angle_alpha   90.00
_cell.angle_beta   90.00
_cell.angle_gamma   90.00
#
_symmetry.space_group_name_H-M   'P 1'
#
loop_
_entity.id
_entity.type
_entity.pdbx_description
1 polymer ?
#
loop_
_entity_poly.entity_id
_entity_poly.type
_entity_poly.pdbx_seq_one_letter_code
_entity_poly.pdbx_strand_id
1 'polypeptide(L)'
;MKKIFWGLVVSVGILFSYYYQMPIMTANEVTIKAIEILQKPPEEWKFPYVELKDIPLENIQVQLTPQAGFLNKLVNKQQCELTIKYQDLEPTLALDAYTGKLIAIYGPVS
;
A
#
# COMPACT_ATOMS: atom_id res chain seq x y z
N MET A 1 -27.16 12.37 30.38
CA MET A 1 -26.28 11.22 30.05
C MET A 1 -26.69 10.47 28.78
N LYS A 2 -27.91 9.93 28.65
CA LYS A 2 -28.33 9.20 27.42
C LYS A 2 -28.15 9.96 26.10
N LYS A 3 -28.47 11.26 26.05
CA LYS A 3 -28.31 12.08 24.82
C LYS A 3 -26.84 12.26 24.41
N ILE A 4 -25.94 12.39 25.39
CA ILE A 4 -24.49 12.53 25.16
C ILE A 4 -23.92 11.19 24.67
N PHE A 5 -24.37 10.09 25.26
CA PHE A 5 -24.00 8.74 24.82
C PHE A 5 -24.43 8.47 23.38
N TRP A 6 -25.69 8.77 23.02
CA TRP A 6 -26.17 8.63 21.65
C TRP A 6 -25.43 9.55 20.67
N GLY A 7 -25.12 10.79 21.06
CA GLY A 7 -24.29 11.68 20.26
C GLY A 7 -22.91 11.07 19.96
N LEU A 8 -22.26 10.50 20.97
CA LEU A 8 -20.96 9.85 20.81
C LEU A 8 -21.03 8.61 19.91
N VAL A 9 -22.06 7.77 20.07
CA VAL A 9 -22.29 6.60 19.21
C VAL A 9 -22.47 7.01 17.74
N VAL A 10 -23.26 8.06 17.48
CA VAL A 10 -23.46 8.58 16.12
C VAL A 10 -22.16 9.14 15.55
N SER A 11 -21.39 9.91 16.34
CA SER A 11 -20.10 10.44 15.90
C SER A 11 -19.11 9.32 15.54
N VAL A 12 -19.04 8.26 16.34
CA VAL A 12 -18.19 7.09 16.06
C VAL A 12 -18.66 6.40 14.77
N GLY A 13 -19.97 6.21 14.60
CA GLY A 13 -20.54 5.62 13.38
C GLY A 13 -20.20 6.40 12.11
N ILE A 14 -20.25 7.73 12.16
CA ILE A 14 -19.88 8.61 11.04
C ILE A 14 -18.39 8.46 10.70
N LEU A 15 -17.52 8.46 11.72
CA LEU A 15 -16.08 8.27 11.49
C LEU A 15 -15.78 6.91 10.87
N PHE A 16 -16.39 5.83 11.37
CA PHE A 16 -16.23 4.51 10.77
C PHE A 16 -16.71 4.47 9.32
N SER A 17 -17.87 5.07 9.01
CA SER A 17 -18.38 5.14 7.65
C SER A 17 -17.43 5.93 6.73
N TYR A 18 -16.85 7.03 7.23
CA TYR A 18 -15.90 7.84 6.48
C TYR A 18 -14.64 7.04 6.12
N TYR A 19 -14.03 6.35 7.09
CA TYR A 19 -12.86 5.52 6.85
C TYR A 19 -13.16 4.32 5.95
N TYR A 20 -14.35 3.73 6.06
CA TYR A 20 -14.74 2.57 5.25
C TYR A 20 -14.96 2.92 3.78
N GLN A 21 -15.43 4.14 3.49
CA GLN A 21 -15.69 4.62 2.11
C GLN A 21 -14.51 5.38 1.50
N MET A 22 -13.38 5.47 2.19
CA MET A 22 -12.24 6.25 1.72
C MET A 22 -11.74 5.65 0.39
N PRO A 23 -11.53 6.48 -0.66
CA PRO A 23 -11.08 5.96 -1.94
C PRO A 23 -9.65 5.40 -1.83
N ILE A 24 -9.41 4.27 -2.49
CA ILE A 24 -8.08 3.69 -2.64
C ILE A 24 -7.43 4.14 -3.95
N MET A 25 -6.11 4.14 -3.97
CA MET A 25 -5.30 4.39 -5.15
C MET A 25 -5.60 3.36 -6.24
N THR A 26 -5.63 3.85 -7.47
CA THR A 26 -5.69 3.02 -8.67
C THR A 26 -4.37 2.30 -8.91
N ALA A 27 -4.40 1.21 -9.67
CA ALA A 27 -3.18 0.46 -10.02
C ALA A 27 -2.11 1.36 -10.69
N ASN A 28 -2.53 2.36 -11.47
CA ASN A 28 -1.62 3.31 -12.11
C ASN A 28 -0.92 4.22 -11.08
N GLU A 29 -1.67 4.78 -10.13
CA GLU A 29 -1.10 5.61 -9.05
C GLU A 29 -0.14 4.82 -8.16
N VAL A 30 -0.48 3.56 -7.85
CA VAL A 30 0.39 2.64 -7.10
C VAL A 30 1.68 2.38 -7.87
N THR A 31 1.58 2.13 -9.17
CA THR A 31 2.74 1.86 -10.02
C THR A 31 3.67 3.07 -10.10
N ILE A 32 3.11 4.27 -10.31
CA ILE A 32 3.88 5.52 -10.33
C ILE A 32 4.61 5.72 -9.00
N LYS A 33 3.94 5.52 -7.87
CA LYS A 33 4.59 5.64 -6.56
C LYS A 33 5.66 4.60 -6.30
N ALA A 34 5.44 3.35 -6.71
CA ALA A 34 6.45 2.31 -6.58
C ALA A 34 7.70 2.65 -7.41
N ILE A 35 7.49 3.15 -8.63
CA ILE A 35 8.55 3.68 -9.50
C ILE A 35 9.32 4.80 -8.79
N GLU A 36 8.64 5.78 -8.21
CA GLU A 36 9.28 6.88 -7.46
C GLU A 36 10.14 6.37 -6.29
N ILE A 37 9.63 5.38 -5.54
CA ILE A 37 10.36 4.76 -4.42
C ILE A 37 11.59 3.99 -4.90
N LEU A 38 11.51 3.32 -6.05
CA LEU A 38 12.63 2.55 -6.61
C LEU A 38 13.71 3.43 -7.23
N GLN A 39 13.35 4.61 -7.74
CA GLN A 39 14.33 5.58 -8.25
C GLN A 39 15.11 6.27 -7.12
N LYS A 40 14.48 6.44 -5.96
CA LYS A 40 15.09 6.99 -4.75
C LYS A 40 14.80 6.07 -3.57
N PRO A 41 15.44 4.89 -3.53
CA PRO A 41 15.27 4.00 -2.40
C PRO A 41 15.75 4.73 -1.14
N PRO A 42 15.08 4.56 0.01
CA PRO A 42 15.59 5.03 1.30
C PRO A 42 17.04 4.56 1.51
N GLU A 43 17.91 5.36 2.12
CA GLU A 43 19.34 5.00 2.32
C GLU A 43 19.52 3.67 3.07
N GLU A 44 18.51 3.28 3.85
CA GLU A 44 18.44 2.00 4.57
C GLU A 44 18.38 0.79 3.63
N TRP A 45 18.12 1.00 2.34
CA TRP A 45 17.95 -0.05 1.35
C TRP A 45 19.14 -0.16 0.40
N LYS A 46 19.78 -1.32 0.44
CA LYS A 46 20.81 -1.73 -0.53
C LYS A 46 20.17 -2.33 -1.79
N PHE A 47 19.10 -1.72 -2.30
CA PHE A 47 18.53 -2.17 -3.56
C PHE A 47 19.43 -1.67 -4.70
N PRO A 48 19.87 -2.52 -5.63
CA PRO A 48 20.59 -2.05 -6.80
C PRO A 48 19.70 -1.05 -7.55
N TYR A 49 20.26 0.07 -7.98
CA TYR A 49 19.52 1.01 -8.82
C TYR A 49 19.10 0.27 -10.10
N VAL A 50 17.80 0.02 -10.26
CA VAL A 50 17.25 -0.61 -11.45
C VAL A 50 16.70 0.50 -12.34
N GLU A 51 17.23 0.62 -13.55
CA GLU A 51 16.64 1.50 -14.55
C GLU A 51 15.28 0.94 -14.96
N LEU A 52 14.22 1.57 -14.47
CA LEU A 52 12.82 1.17 -14.71
C LEU A 52 12.43 1.14 -16.20
N LYS A 53 13.22 1.77 -17.08
CA LYS A 53 13.03 1.67 -18.54
C LYS A 53 13.20 0.25 -19.07
N ASP A 54 13.91 -0.61 -18.34
CA ASP A 54 14.17 -2.00 -18.74
C ASP A 54 13.15 -2.99 -18.19
N ILE A 55 12.18 -2.54 -17.38
CA ILE A 55 11.18 -3.44 -16.78
C ILE A 55 9.90 -3.39 -17.62
N PRO A 56 9.57 -4.44 -18.40
CA PRO A 56 8.31 -4.49 -19.10
C PRO A 56 7.15 -4.54 -18.10
N LEU A 57 6.03 -3.89 -18.43
CA LEU A 57 4.81 -3.87 -17.60
C LEU A 57 4.32 -5.29 -17.24
N GLU A 58 4.61 -6.27 -18.10
CA GLU A 58 4.31 -7.69 -17.91
C GLU A 58 5.00 -8.29 -16.68
N ASN A 59 6.13 -7.72 -16.27
CA ASN A 59 6.90 -8.13 -15.10
C ASN A 59 6.46 -7.41 -13.81
N ILE A 60 5.49 -6.50 -13.89
CA ILE A 60 4.95 -5.78 -12.75
C ILE A 60 3.59 -6.38 -12.43
N GLN A 61 3.49 -7.05 -11.28
CA GLN A 61 2.24 -7.56 -10.75
C GLN A 61 1.75 -6.66 -9.62
N VAL A 62 0.52 -6.15 -9.75
CA VAL A 62 -0.12 -5.34 -8.72
C VAL A 62 -1.29 -6.13 -8.14
N GLN A 63 -1.28 -6.32 -6.83
CA GLN A 63 -2.34 -7.01 -6.10
C GLN A 63 -2.84 -6.15 -4.96
N LEU A 64 -4.16 -6.12 -4.77
CA LEU A 64 -4.78 -5.49 -3.60
C LEU A 64 -4.98 -6.57 -2.54
N THR A 65 -4.41 -6.37 -1.37
CA THR A 65 -4.52 -7.31 -0.25
C THR A 65 -4.96 -6.59 1.02
N PRO A 66 -5.62 -7.28 1.97
CA PRO A 66 -5.95 -6.68 3.25
C PRO A 66 -4.69 -6.39 4.07
N GLN A 67 -4.58 -5.19 4.64
CA GLN A 67 -3.46 -4.85 5.50
C GLN A 67 -3.52 -5.66 6.82
N ALA A 68 -2.37 -6.18 7.25
CA ALA A 68 -2.29 -6.94 8.50
C ALA A 68 -2.60 -6.08 9.74
N GLY A 69 -3.20 -6.69 10.78
CA GLY A 69 -3.52 -6.04 12.06
C GLY A 69 -5.02 -6.00 12.38
N PHE A 70 -5.37 -6.03 13.68
CA PHE A 70 -6.76 -6.12 14.14
C PHE A 70 -7.58 -4.88 13.73
N LEU A 71 -7.07 -3.67 13.97
CA LEU A 71 -7.74 -2.43 13.59
C LEU A 71 -7.88 -2.29 12.08
N ASN A 72 -6.85 -2.69 11.32
CA ASN A 72 -6.85 -2.64 9.87
C ASN A 72 -7.93 -3.55 9.29
N LYS A 73 -8.11 -4.75 9.84
CA LYS A 73 -9.21 -5.66 9.47
C LYS A 73 -10.58 -5.08 9.81
N LEU A 74 -10.73 -4.42 10.97
CA LEU A 74 -11.99 -3.81 11.39
C LEU A 74 -12.46 -2.69 10.46
N VAL A 75 -11.52 -1.88 9.96
CA VAL A 75 -11.84 -0.77 9.02
C VAL A 75 -11.67 -1.16 7.55
N ASN A 76 -11.50 -2.47 7.26
CA ASN A 76 -11.27 -3.01 5.91
C ASN A 76 -10.13 -2.32 5.15
N LYS A 77 -9.05 -1.99 5.86
CA LYS A 77 -7.91 -1.28 5.31
C LYS A 77 -7.15 -2.16 4.32
N GLN A 78 -6.99 -1.66 3.10
CA GLN A 78 -6.27 -2.32 2.02
C GLN A 78 -4.80 -1.85 1.92
N GLN A 79 -3.96 -2.73 1.39
CA GLN A 79 -2.62 -2.43 0.91
C GLN A 79 -2.48 -2.91 -0.54
N CYS A 80 -1.62 -2.25 -1.30
CA CYS A 80 -1.27 -2.64 -2.66
C CYS A 80 0.12 -3.27 -2.62
N GLU A 81 0.20 -4.52 -3.03
CA GLU A 81 1.45 -5.26 -3.19
C GLU A 81 1.87 -5.19 -4.65
N LEU A 82 3.06 -4.68 -4.91
CA LEU A 82 3.63 -4.53 -6.22
C LEU A 82 4.88 -5.40 -6.32
N THR A 83 4.77 -6.51 -7.05
CA THR A 83 5.87 -7.43 -7.29
C THR A 83 6.52 -7.11 -8.62
N ILE A 84 7.83 -6.97 -8.63
CA ILE A 84 8.61 -6.65 -9.83
C ILE A 84 9.54 -7.81 -10.12
N LYS A 85 9.41 -8.41 -11.30
CA LYS A 85 10.34 -9.44 -11.77
C LYS A 85 11.45 -8.79 -12.60
N TYR A 86 12.68 -8.88 -12.11
CA TYR A 86 13.85 -8.38 -12.82
C TYR A 86 15.03 -9.33 -12.65
N GLN A 87 15.45 -9.99 -13.73
CA GLN A 87 16.50 -11.01 -13.71
C GLN A 87 16.18 -12.09 -12.65
N ASP A 88 17.07 -12.30 -11.68
CA ASP A 88 16.88 -13.24 -10.56
C ASP A 88 16.25 -12.59 -9.32
N LEU A 89 15.84 -11.31 -9.41
CA LEU A 89 15.19 -10.56 -8.33
C LEU A 89 13.67 -10.53 -8.52
N GLU A 90 12.95 -10.69 -7.42
CA GLU A 90 11.48 -10.59 -7.34
C GLU A 90 11.05 -9.82 -6.08
N PRO A 91 11.46 -8.54 -5.92
CA PRO A 91 10.97 -7.70 -4.82
C PRO A 91 9.46 -7.50 -4.90
N THR A 92 8.82 -7.55 -3.74
CA THR A 92 7.44 -7.11 -3.53
C THR A 92 7.42 -5.87 -2.63
N LEU A 93 6.86 -4.78 -3.14
CA LEU A 93 6.62 -3.54 -2.41
C LEU A 93 5.18 -3.54 -1.88
N ALA A 94 5.01 -3.56 -0.56
CA ALA A 94 3.72 -3.34 0.07
C ALA A 94 3.53 -1.85 0.35
N LEU A 95 2.51 -1.26 -0.25
CA LEU A 95 2.14 0.15 -0.14
C LEU A 95 0.76 0.27 0.51
N ASP A 96 0.57 1.24 1.39
CA ASP A 96 -0.74 1.58 1.93
C ASP A 96 -1.64 2.07 0.78
N ALA A 97 -2.78 1.40 0.55
CA ALA A 97 -3.59 1.65 -0.63
C ALA A 97 -4.25 3.04 -0.64
N TYR A 98 -4.28 3.76 0.48
CA TYR A 98 -4.93 5.07 0.59
C TYR A 98 -3.94 6.22 0.53
N THR A 99 -2.77 6.04 1.16
CA THR A 99 -1.74 7.07 1.24
C THR A 99 -0.61 6.85 0.25
N GLY A 100 -0.50 5.64 -0.31
CA GLY A 100 0.66 5.18 -1.08
C GLY A 100 1.95 5.22 -0.26
N LYS A 101 1.86 5.17 1.07
CA LYS A 101 3.03 5.11 1.93
C LYS A 101 3.55 3.68 1.90
N LEU A 102 4.85 3.53 1.70
CA LEU A 102 5.52 2.25 1.83
C LEU A 102 5.33 1.66 3.23
N ILE A 103 4.85 0.42 3.28
CA ILE A 103 4.68 -0.38 4.50
C ILE A 103 5.87 -1.32 4.66
N ALA A 104 6.22 -2.07 3.61
CA ALA A 104 7.28 -3.07 3.66
C ALA A 104 7.81 -3.38 2.26
N ILE A 105 9.02 -3.94 2.22
CA ILE A 105 9.53 -4.72 1.08
C ILE A 105 9.91 -6.11 1.56
N TYR A 106 9.60 -7.11 0.75
CA TYR A 106 10.01 -8.50 0.95
C TYR A 106 10.16 -9.21 -0.39
N GLY A 107 10.55 -10.49 -0.35
CA GLY A 107 10.89 -11.26 -1.55
C GLY A 107 12.40 -11.30 -1.80
N PRO A 108 12.85 -12.03 -2.83
CA PRO A 108 14.26 -12.10 -3.19
C PRO A 108 14.75 -10.74 -3.70
N VAL A 109 15.48 -10.04 -2.83
CA VAL A 109 16.03 -8.69 -3.05
C VAL A 109 17.55 -8.67 -3.19
N SER A 110 18.21 -9.82 -3.04
CA SER A 110 19.65 -10.04 -3.23
C SER A 110 20.00 -11.52 -3.16
#